data_AF-A0A0A2BQ68-F1
#
_entry.id   AF-A0A0A2BQ68-F1
#
_cell.length_a   1.000
_cell.length_b   1.000
_cell.length_c   1.000
_cell.angle_alpha   90.00
_cell.angle_beta   90.00
_cell.angle_gamma   90.00
#
_symmetry.space_group_name_H-M   'P 1'
#
loop_
_entity.id
_entity.type
_entity.pdbx_description
1 polymer ?
#
loop_
_entity_poly.entity_id
_entity_poly.type
_entity_poly.pdbx_seq_one_letter_code
_entity_poly.pdbx_strand_id
1 'polypeptide(L)'
;MDKIEKRLRLKMQREKLIKSLEEVYKNAFDQLTRLEIEDQSIAKLSQAFLLSRQAALNHLKIEIERPIITTPPCIDSIQENVSDP
;
A
#
# COMPACT_ATOMS: atom_id res chain seq x y z
N MET A 1 10.37 10.55 -25.84
CA MET A 1 9.30 9.82 -25.11
C MET A 1 8.04 10.66 -25.11
N ASP A 2 7.04 10.19 -25.82
CA ASP A 2 5.74 10.85 -25.98
C ASP A 2 4.94 10.82 -24.66
N LYS A 3 4.02 11.78 -24.48
CA LYS A 3 3.17 11.91 -23.28
C LYS A 3 2.29 10.67 -23.09
N ILE A 4 1.84 10.05 -24.18
CA ILE A 4 1.03 8.81 -24.15
C ILE A 4 1.89 7.64 -23.70
N GLU A 5 3.10 7.51 -24.23
CA GLU A 5 4.06 6.46 -23.87
C GLU A 5 4.43 6.51 -22.38
N LYS A 6 4.68 7.71 -21.84
CA LYS A 6 4.94 7.90 -20.40
C LYS A 6 3.75 7.46 -19.54
N ARG A 7 2.51 7.78 -19.94
CA ARG A 7 1.28 7.38 -19.24
C ARG A 7 1.12 5.86 -19.21
N LEU A 8 1.33 5.21 -20.35
CA LEU A 8 1.22 3.76 -20.47
C LEU A 8 2.28 3.06 -19.61
N ARG A 9 3.53 3.53 -19.65
CA ARG A 9 4.61 2.98 -18.83
C ARG A 9 4.30 3.13 -17.33
N LEU A 10 3.79 4.27 -16.88
CA LEU A 10 3.43 4.47 -15.47
C LEU A 10 2.29 3.53 -15.03
N LYS A 11 1.24 3.39 -15.86
CA LYS A 11 0.15 2.42 -15.62
C LYS A 11 0.69 1.00 -15.45
N MET A 12 1.55 0.55 -16.37
CA MET A 12 2.16 -0.79 -16.31
C MET A 12 3.01 -0.99 -15.06
N GLN A 13 3.83 -0.01 -14.66
CA GLN A 13 4.65 -0.12 -13.46
C GLN A 13 3.79 -0.22 -12.21
N ARG A 14 2.72 0.56 -12.12
CA ARG A 14 1.79 0.49 -11.01
C ARG A 14 1.04 -0.84 -10.93
N GLU A 15 0.58 -1.38 -12.05
CA GLU A 15 -0.04 -2.71 -12.09
C GLU A 15 0.92 -3.80 -11.61
N LYS A 16 2.22 -3.69 -11.95
CA LYS A 16 3.26 -4.58 -11.40
C LYS A 16 3.41 -4.41 -9.89
N LEU A 17 3.45 -3.17 -9.39
CA LEU A 17 3.55 -2.91 -7.95
C LEU A 17 2.35 -3.47 -7.17
N ILE A 18 1.13 -3.33 -7.70
CA ILE A 18 -0.08 -3.93 -7.11
C ILE A 18 0.10 -5.44 -6.97
N LYS A 19 0.50 -6.13 -8.05
CA LYS A 19 0.70 -7.59 -8.03
C LYS A 19 1.80 -8.00 -7.04
N SER A 20 2.92 -7.30 -7.02
CA SER A 20 4.01 -7.56 -6.07
C SER A 20 3.55 -7.39 -4.62
N LEU A 21 2.76 -6.35 -4.35
CA LEU A 21 2.22 -6.10 -3.01
C LEU A 21 1.20 -7.16 -2.59
N GLU A 22 0.36 -7.62 -3.51
CA GLU A 22 -0.56 -8.74 -3.26
C GLU A 22 0.19 -10.02 -2.87
N GLU A 23 1.33 -10.32 -3.51
CA GLU A 23 2.16 -11.47 -3.17
C GLU A 23 2.80 -11.32 -1.77
N VAL A 24 3.22 -10.12 -1.39
CA VAL A 24 3.72 -9.85 -0.02
C VAL A 24 2.65 -10.16 1.02
N TYR A 25 1.42 -9.67 0.83
CA TYR A 25 0.33 -9.95 1.76
C TYR A 25 -0.04 -11.43 1.80
N LYS A 26 -0.06 -12.10 0.64
CA LYS A 26 -0.31 -13.54 0.57
C LYS A 26 0.74 -14.33 1.37
N ASN A 27 2.02 -14.05 1.16
CA ASN A 27 3.12 -14.69 1.90
C ASN A 27 3.04 -14.42 3.40
N ALA A 28 2.66 -13.22 3.82
CA ALA A 28 2.46 -12.90 5.22
C ALA A 28 1.28 -13.67 5.84
N PHE A 29 0.17 -13.82 5.12
CA PHE A 29 -0.94 -14.67 5.54
C PHE A 29 -0.55 -16.15 5.64
N ASP A 30 0.22 -16.66 4.68
CA ASP A 30 0.73 -18.03 4.71
C ASP A 30 1.66 -18.27 5.92
N GLN A 31 2.39 -17.26 6.39
CA GLN A 31 3.16 -17.33 7.63
C GLN A 31 2.26 -17.28 8.87
N LEU A 32 1.25 -16.42 8.85
CA LEU A 32 0.30 -16.25 9.96
C LEU A 32 -0.44 -17.56 10.30
N THR A 33 -0.83 -18.32 9.27
CA THR A 33 -1.51 -19.63 9.44
C THR A 33 -0.63 -20.73 10.05
N ARG A 34 0.69 -20.51 10.10
CA ARG A 34 1.66 -21.46 10.68
C ARG A 34 2.08 -21.07 12.10
N LEU A 35 1.58 -19.96 12.64
CA LEU A 35 1.90 -19.55 14.00
C LEU A 35 1.10 -20.41 15.00
N GLU A 36 1.82 -21.01 15.95
CA GLU A 36 1.24 -21.72 17.09
C GLU A 36 0.93 -20.73 18.22
N ILE A 37 -0.02 -19.83 17.99
CA ILE A 37 -0.50 -18.85 18.99
C ILE A 37 -2.01 -18.98 19.19
N GLU A 38 -2.53 -18.35 20.23
CA GLU A 38 -3.97 -18.36 20.54
C GLU A 38 -4.83 -17.84 19.37
N ASP A 39 -5.96 -18.51 19.11
CA ASP A 39 -6.89 -18.19 18.00
C ASP A 39 -7.33 -16.72 17.99
N GLN A 40 -7.56 -16.13 19.17
CA GLN A 40 -7.94 -14.72 19.28
C GLN A 40 -6.83 -13.79 18.78
N SER A 41 -5.57 -14.13 19.03
CA SER A 41 -4.41 -13.37 18.58
C SER A 41 -4.23 -13.50 17.06
N ILE A 42 -4.42 -14.71 16.51
CA ILE A 42 -4.43 -14.94 15.05
C ILE A 42 -5.53 -14.11 14.37
N ALA A 43 -6.73 -14.06 14.94
CA ALA A 43 -7.84 -13.30 14.38
C ALA A 43 -7.55 -11.78 14.34
N LYS A 44 -7.00 -11.23 15.44
CA LYS A 44 -6.61 -9.82 15.51
C LYS A 44 -5.53 -9.48 14.49
N LEU A 45 -4.50 -10.33 14.37
CA LEU A 45 -3.44 -10.15 13.37
C LEU A 45 -3.98 -10.25 11.95
N SER A 46 -4.82 -11.25 11.66
CA SER A 46 -5.48 -11.42 10.36
C SER A 46 -6.24 -10.15 9.97
N GLN A 47 -7.05 -9.61 10.89
CA GLN A 47 -7.82 -8.39 10.65
C GLN A 47 -6.91 -7.19 10.39
N ALA A 48 -5.83 -7.01 11.16
CA ALA A 48 -4.87 -5.95 10.95
C ALA A 48 -4.21 -6.04 9.56
N PHE A 49 -3.83 -7.24 9.12
CA PHE A 49 -3.28 -7.49 7.79
C PHE A 49 -4.30 -7.20 6.67
N LEU A 50 -5.57 -7.59 6.84
CA LEU A 50 -6.64 -7.28 5.87
C LEU A 50 -6.83 -5.77 5.70
N LEU A 51 -6.88 -5.03 6.80
CA LEU A 51 -7.03 -3.57 6.78
C LEU A 51 -5.83 -2.88 6.13
N SER A 52 -4.62 -3.30 6.49
CA SER A 52 -3.37 -2.82 5.88
C SER A 52 -3.37 -3.05 4.36
N ARG A 53 -3.69 -4.28 3.93
CA ARG A 53 -3.80 -4.62 2.50
C ARG A 53 -4.82 -3.76 1.78
N GLN A 54 -6.00 -3.60 2.38
CA GLN A 54 -7.07 -2.83 1.77
C GLN A 54 -6.67 -1.36 1.57
N ALA A 55 -6.05 -0.75 2.58
CA ALA A 55 -5.57 0.63 2.49
C ALA A 55 -4.50 0.77 1.40
N ALA A 56 -3.45 -0.06 1.44
CA ALA A 56 -2.34 0.05 0.50
C ALA A 56 -2.76 -0.18 -0.97
N LEU A 57 -3.63 -1.16 -1.22
CA LEU A 57 -4.17 -1.41 -2.56
C LEU A 57 -5.09 -0.29 -3.03
N ASN A 58 -5.92 0.28 -2.15
CA ASN A 58 -6.79 1.39 -2.51
C ASN A 58 -5.99 2.62 -2.94
N HIS A 59 -4.91 2.97 -2.24
CA HIS A 59 -4.05 4.08 -2.65
C HIS A 59 -3.50 3.90 -4.06
N LEU A 60 -3.01 2.70 -4.38
CA LEU A 60 -2.51 2.40 -5.72
C LEU A 60 -3.63 2.36 -6.78
N LYS A 61 -4.84 1.94 -6.42
CA LYS A 61 -5.98 1.91 -7.34
C LYS A 61 -6.55 3.30 -7.61
N ILE A 62 -6.70 4.15 -6.60
CA ILE A 62 -7.20 5.53 -6.75
C ILE A 62 -6.24 6.36 -7.61
N GLU A 63 -4.94 6.13 -7.50
CA GLU A 63 -3.97 6.75 -8.39
C GLU A 63 -4.18 6.36 -9.87
N ILE A 64 -4.85 5.22 -10.16
CA ILE A 64 -5.28 4.85 -11.54
C ILE A 64 -6.28 5.84 -12.09
N GLU A 65 -7.19 6.29 -11.24
CA GLU A 65 -8.33 7.10 -11.61
C GLU A 65 -7.98 8.60 -11.63
N ARG A 66 -6.96 9.01 -10.86
CA ARG A 66 -6.48 10.39 -10.92
C ARG A 66 -5.77 10.65 -12.23
N PRO A 67 -6.11 11.73 -12.96
CA PRO A 67 -5.26 12.19 -14.05
C PRO A 67 -3.87 12.44 -13.47
N ILE A 68 -2.81 12.03 -14.18
CA ILE A 68 -1.42 12.33 -13.80
C ILE A 68 -1.24 13.84 -13.90
N ILE A 69 -1.61 14.54 -12.84
CA ILE A 69 -1.22 15.91 -12.58
C ILE A 69 0.13 15.76 -11.93
N THR A 70 1.18 16.22 -12.61
CA THR A 70 2.57 16.20 -12.13
C THR A 70 2.79 17.20 -11.00
N THR A 71 1.83 17.35 -10.09
CA THR A 71 2.01 18.04 -8.83
C THR A 71 2.51 17.01 -7.82
N PRO A 72 3.75 17.13 -7.33
CA PRO A 72 4.20 16.30 -6.21
C PRO A 72 3.22 16.46 -5.04
N PRO A 73 2.95 15.39 -4.27
CA PRO A 73 2.20 15.56 -3.04
C PRO A 73 2.96 16.56 -2.17
N CYS A 74 2.32 17.68 -1.84
CA CYS A 74 2.76 18.49 -0.72
C CYS A 74 2.56 17.61 0.50
N ILE A 75 3.65 17.04 1.03
CA ILE A 75 3.64 16.40 2.34
C ILE A 75 3.58 17.56 3.33
N ASP A 76 2.38 18.09 3.53
CA ASP A 76 2.14 19.08 4.56
C ASP A 76 2.23 18.38 5.91
N SER A 77 3.37 18.61 6.57
CA SER A 77 3.53 18.68 8.02
C SER A 77 2.96 17.51 8.84
N ILE A 78 3.76 16.45 8.97
CA ILE A 78 3.90 15.81 10.28
C ILE A 78 4.79 16.76 11.09
N GLN A 79 4.18 17.70 11.81
CA GLN A 79 4.89 18.48 12.82
C GLN A 79 5.34 17.50 13.91
N GLU A 80 6.65 17.28 13.98
CA GLU A 80 7.31 16.70 15.15
C GLU A 80 7.03 17.60 16.35
N ASN A 81 6.16 17.14 17.24
CA ASN A 81 6.07 17.63 18.61
C ASN A 81 7.28 17.11 19.39
N VAL A 82 8.36 17.89 19.44
CA VAL A 82 9.50 17.76 20.39
C VAL A 82 10.17 19.16 20.41
N SER A 83 10.41 19.90 21.49
CA SER A 83 10.32 19.77 22.94
C SER A 83 10.44 21.19 23.54
N ASP A 84 9.71 21.48 24.62
CA ASP A 84 10.15 22.46 25.64
C ASP A 84 11.34 21.88 26.43
N PRO A 85 12.31 22.70 26.86
CA PRO A 85 12.20 23.37 28.17
C PRO A 85 12.65 24.83 28.23
#